data_AF-W2EL99-F1
#
_entry.id   AF-W2EL99-F1
#
_cell.length_a   1.000
_cell.length_b   1.000
_cell.length_c   1.000
_cell.angle_alpha   90.00
_cell.angle_beta   90.00
_cell.angle_gamma   90.00
#
_symmetry.space_group_name_H-M   'P 1'
#
loop_
_entity.id
_entity.type
_entity.pdbx_description
1 polymer ?
#
loop_
_entity_poly.entity_id
_entity_poly.type
_entity_poly.pdbx_seq_one_letter_code
_entity_poly.pdbx_strand_id
1 'polypeptide(L)'
;MEMLRRRVAVAVTAVLLCCLVQATPATADNYCSGAWCTTSGQDLTLDNIFWAGGPEIFRVGTATTYSTNPGALWHRWENTDGSWSPWQSLGGEIHDGWCGNRNKDGRLEIFVKARGGDVNHIWQLKPAGSWSGWASLGGLIASGNGVWCSTGANGELGIAVYGPDNMWHYKWQTTAGGGWTGWQ
;
A
#
# COMPACT_ATOMS: atom_id res chain seq x y z
N MET A 1 -27.46 34.57 10.78
CA MET A 1 -27.79 35.04 9.42
C MET A 1 -26.47 35.36 8.75
N GLU A 2 -25.82 34.36 8.15
CA GLU A 2 -26.09 33.87 6.80
C GLU A 2 -25.37 34.72 5.76
N MET A 3 -24.30 34.16 5.20
CA MET A 3 -23.89 34.47 3.83
C MET A 3 -23.61 33.16 3.10
N LEU A 4 -24.71 32.59 2.63
CA LEU A 4 -24.78 31.74 1.45
C LEU A 4 -23.91 32.34 0.33
N ARG A 5 -22.96 31.58 -0.22
CA ARG A 5 -22.53 31.78 -1.61
C ARG A 5 -22.70 30.48 -2.39
N ARG A 6 -23.81 30.50 -3.13
CA ARG A 6 -24.32 29.55 -4.11
C ARG A 6 -23.20 29.03 -5.04
N ARG A 7 -23.12 27.72 -5.22
CA ARG A 7 -22.53 27.13 -6.43
C ARG A 7 -23.66 26.66 -7.32
N VAL A 8 -23.73 27.27 -8.50
CA VAL A 8 -24.68 26.99 -9.57
C VAL A 8 -24.40 25.57 -10.09
N ALA A 9 -25.46 24.79 -10.21
CA ALA A 9 -25.45 23.52 -10.92
C ALA A 9 -25.33 23.78 -12.43
N VAL A 10 -24.35 23.16 -13.07
CA VAL A 10 -24.38 22.89 -14.51
C VAL A 10 -24.13 21.40 -14.67
N ALA A 11 -25.16 20.66 -15.05
CA ALA A 11 -25.07 19.28 -15.49
C ALA A 11 -25.08 19.27 -17.02
N VAL A 12 -23.96 18.92 -17.65
CA VAL A 12 -23.94 18.25 -18.96
C VAL A 12 -22.76 17.26 -18.97
N THR A 13 -23.10 16.06 -19.42
CA THR A 13 -22.37 14.80 -19.61
C THR A 13 -20.99 14.91 -20.27
N ALA A 14 -20.02 14.15 -19.74
CA ALA A 14 -18.96 13.36 -20.43
C ALA A 14 -17.56 13.49 -19.80
N VAL A 15 -17.01 12.32 -19.46
CA VAL A 15 -15.61 11.84 -19.58
C VAL A 15 -14.47 12.88 -19.57
N LEU A 16 -13.44 12.57 -18.76
CA LEU A 16 -12.13 13.22 -18.72
C LEU A 16 -12.06 14.54 -17.95
N LEU A 17 -11.87 14.46 -16.62
CA LEU A 17 -11.24 15.56 -15.88
C LEU A 17 -10.59 15.06 -14.58
N CYS A 18 -9.33 14.63 -14.68
CA CYS A 18 -8.40 14.64 -13.56
C CYS A 18 -7.04 15.15 -14.05
N CYS A 19 -7.03 16.38 -14.55
CA CYS A 19 -5.79 17.15 -14.70
C CYS A 19 -6.19 18.62 -14.80
N LEU A 20 -6.14 19.35 -13.68
CA LEU A 20 -6.03 20.81 -13.58
C LEU A 20 -6.07 21.21 -12.10
N VAL A 21 -4.95 21.01 -11.40
CA VAL A 21 -4.53 21.94 -10.36
C VAL A 21 -3.18 22.48 -10.82
N GLN A 22 -3.16 23.79 -11.06
CA GLN A 22 -2.01 24.51 -11.55
C GLN A 22 -0.91 24.55 -10.49
N ALA A 23 0.32 24.32 -10.94
CA ALA A 23 1.53 24.24 -10.16
C ALA A 23 1.86 25.53 -9.40
N THR A 24 2.33 25.38 -8.16
CA THR A 24 3.30 26.29 -7.54
C THR A 24 4.57 25.48 -7.24
N PRO A 25 5.77 26.08 -7.36
CA PRO A 25 6.98 25.32 -7.61
C PRO A 25 7.59 24.80 -6.30
N ALA A 26 7.45 23.49 -6.07
CA ALA A 26 8.35 22.58 -5.35
C ALA A 26 7.55 21.49 -4.62
N THR A 27 7.05 20.48 -5.34
CA THR A 27 6.82 19.10 -4.85
C THR A 27 6.21 18.29 -5.99
N ALA A 28 6.68 17.05 -6.14
CA ALA A 28 6.38 16.14 -7.25
C ALA A 28 4.89 15.99 -7.60
N ASP A 29 4.62 15.91 -8.91
CA ASP A 29 3.30 15.63 -9.47
C ASP A 29 2.86 14.19 -9.15
N ASN A 30 1.67 14.05 -8.55
CA ASN A 30 1.06 12.77 -8.20
C ASN A 30 0.19 12.26 -9.35
N TYR A 31 0.51 11.11 -9.95
CA TYR A 31 -0.43 10.36 -10.79
C TYR A 31 -1.23 9.42 -9.90
N CYS A 32 -2.52 9.70 -9.73
CA CYS A 32 -3.43 8.87 -8.95
C CYS A 32 -4.44 8.17 -9.88
N SER A 33 -4.50 6.84 -9.81
CA SER A 33 -5.61 6.08 -10.39
C SER A 33 -6.07 5.03 -9.38
N GLY A 34 -7.29 5.20 -8.84
CA GLY A 34 -7.80 4.39 -7.74
C GLY A 34 -7.03 4.58 -6.43
N ALA A 35 -6.79 3.50 -5.70
CA ALA A 35 -6.12 3.49 -4.37
C ALA A 35 -4.59 3.68 -4.44
N TRP A 36 -4.05 4.15 -5.56
CA TRP A 36 -2.62 4.24 -5.81
C TRP A 36 -2.24 5.62 -6.31
N CYS A 37 -1.22 6.21 -5.71
CA CYS A 37 -0.48 7.34 -6.27
C CYS A 37 1.01 6.99 -6.27
N THR A 38 1.69 7.13 -7.41
CA THR A 38 3.16 7.04 -7.49
C THR A 38 3.70 8.40 -7.91
N THR A 39 4.68 8.93 -7.17
CA THR A 39 5.49 10.08 -7.60
C THR A 39 6.59 9.57 -8.54
N SER A 40 6.68 10.14 -9.74
CA SER A 40 7.78 9.84 -10.66
C SER A 40 8.92 10.82 -10.46
N GLY A 41 10.10 10.31 -10.11
CA GLY A 41 11.36 11.01 -10.24
C GLY A 41 12.00 11.45 -8.92
N GLN A 42 13.25 10.99 -8.74
CA GLN A 42 14.22 11.35 -7.71
C GLN A 42 14.07 10.60 -6.37
N ASP A 43 14.79 9.48 -6.19
CA ASP A 43 15.05 8.81 -4.89
C ASP A 43 13.83 8.56 -3.97
N LEU A 44 12.73 8.09 -4.57
CA LEU A 44 11.47 7.83 -3.89
C LEU A 44 11.40 6.40 -3.36
N THR A 45 11.90 6.29 -2.14
CA THR A 45 11.60 5.26 -1.15
C THR A 45 10.12 5.29 -0.74
N LEU A 46 9.23 4.98 -1.70
CA LEU A 46 7.98 4.24 -1.53
C LEU A 46 6.96 4.75 -0.49
N ASP A 47 6.61 6.04 -0.46
CA ASP A 47 5.43 6.46 0.30
C ASP A 47 4.14 6.01 -0.41
N ASN A 48 3.58 4.85 -0.04
CA ASN A 48 2.22 4.48 -0.44
C ASN A 48 1.23 4.93 0.64
N ILE A 49 0.21 5.69 0.23
CA ILE A 49 -0.87 6.15 1.10
C ILE A 49 -2.04 5.18 0.98
N PHE A 50 -2.41 4.55 2.09
CA PHE A 50 -3.62 3.73 2.18
C PHE A 50 -4.64 4.36 3.13
N TRP A 51 -5.92 4.04 2.92
CA TRP A 51 -7.03 4.61 3.68
C TRP A 51 -7.71 3.53 4.54
N ALA A 52 -7.63 3.68 5.87
CA ALA A 52 -8.31 2.81 6.84
C ALA A 52 -8.90 3.63 8.00
N GLY A 53 -9.75 4.62 7.70
CA GLY A 53 -10.25 5.58 8.69
C GLY A 53 -9.46 6.90 8.73
N GLY A 54 -8.42 7.00 7.91
CA GLY A 54 -7.55 8.15 7.64
C GLY A 54 -6.39 7.72 6.73
N PRO A 55 -5.58 8.65 6.21
CA PRO A 55 -4.40 8.30 5.42
C PRO A 55 -3.28 7.73 6.31
N GLU A 56 -2.70 6.63 5.86
CA GLU A 56 -1.55 5.96 6.48
C GLU A 56 -0.44 5.79 5.44
N ILE A 57 0.75 6.30 5.75
CA ILE A 57 1.93 6.28 4.90
C ILE A 57 2.84 5.16 5.37
N PHE A 58 3.38 4.39 4.42
CA PHE A 58 4.34 3.32 4.65
C PHE A 58 5.63 3.60 3.91
N ARG A 59 6.77 3.15 4.45
CA ARG A 59 8.07 3.23 3.79
C ARG A 59 8.96 2.06 4.21
N VAL A 60 9.89 1.66 3.35
CA VAL A 60 10.94 0.70 3.71
C VAL A 60 12.18 1.48 4.16
N GLY A 61 12.70 1.17 5.35
CA GLY A 61 13.87 1.82 5.90
C GLY A 61 15.12 1.51 5.07
N THR A 62 15.80 2.55 4.58
CA THR A 62 17.14 2.41 3.98
C THR A 62 18.21 2.71 5.02
N ALA A 63 19.45 2.27 4.76
CA ALA A 63 20.57 2.43 5.68
C ALA A 63 20.93 3.91 5.97
N THR A 64 20.38 4.88 5.23
CA THR A 64 20.85 6.28 5.23
C THR A 64 19.87 7.28 5.84
N THR A 65 18.57 6.99 5.90
CA THR A 65 17.58 8.03 6.26
C THR A 65 16.90 7.82 7.59
N TYR A 66 16.50 6.60 7.96
CA TYR A 66 15.89 6.33 9.26
C TYR A 66 15.96 4.82 9.54
N SER A 67 16.82 4.39 10.48
CA SER A 67 16.73 3.13 11.26
C SER A 67 18.10 2.46 11.41
N THR A 68 18.36 1.98 12.62
CA THR A 68 19.38 0.97 12.94
C THR A 68 19.08 -0.42 12.36
N ASN A 69 18.02 -0.57 11.54
CA ASN A 69 17.56 -1.81 10.95
C ASN A 69 17.11 -1.60 9.47
N PRO A 70 18.06 -1.58 8.51
CA PRO A 70 17.74 -1.49 7.10
C PRO A 70 16.83 -2.65 6.66
N GLY A 71 15.83 -2.36 5.82
CA GLY A 71 14.83 -3.33 5.36
C GLY A 71 13.56 -3.43 6.23
N ALA A 72 13.48 -2.74 7.37
CA ALA A 72 12.23 -2.72 8.15
C ALA A 72 11.12 -1.91 7.44
N LEU A 73 9.87 -2.36 7.56
CA LEU A 73 8.69 -1.57 7.20
C LEU A 73 8.40 -0.56 8.30
N TRP A 74 8.19 0.69 7.90
CA TRP A 74 7.79 1.77 8.78
C TRP A 74 6.46 2.34 8.32
N HIS A 75 5.68 2.84 9.27
CA HIS A 75 4.42 3.48 8.97
C HIS A 75 4.16 4.69 9.88
N ARG A 76 3.28 5.58 9.44
CA ARG A 76 2.70 6.66 10.25
C ARG A 76 1.31 7.01 9.70
N TRP A 77 0.45 7.57 10.54
CA TRP A 77 -0.93 7.90 10.16
C TRP A 77 -1.30 9.32 10.60
N GLU A 78 -2.31 9.89 9.96
CA GLU A 78 -2.91 11.15 10.37
C GLU A 78 -3.90 10.91 11.52
N ASN A 79 -3.77 11.68 12.59
CA ASN A 79 -4.69 11.72 13.72
C ASN A 79 -5.92 12.56 13.36
N THR A 80 -6.99 12.45 14.15
CA THR A 80 -8.25 13.17 13.92
C THR A 80 -8.11 14.70 13.99
N ASP A 81 -7.04 15.21 14.60
CA ASP A 81 -6.73 16.65 14.67
C ASP A 81 -5.89 17.16 13.48
N GLY A 82 -5.62 16.30 12.49
CA GLY A 82 -4.79 16.62 11.32
C GLY A 82 -3.28 16.57 11.60
N SER A 83 -2.86 16.25 12.83
CA SER A 83 -1.45 15.99 13.13
C SER A 83 -1.06 14.60 12.66
N TRP A 84 0.19 14.40 12.27
CA TRP A 84 0.69 13.08 11.93
C TRP A 84 1.38 12.41 13.12
N SER A 85 1.14 11.11 13.31
CA SER A 85 1.87 10.30 14.29
C SER A 85 3.39 10.33 14.03
N PRO A 86 4.21 10.03 15.05
CA PRO A 86 5.60 9.64 14.82
C PRO A 86 5.67 8.39 13.93
N TRP A 87 6.77 8.23 13.22
CA TRP A 87 7.06 6.98 12.51
C TRP A 87 7.22 5.83 13.51
N GLN A 88 6.55 4.71 13.21
CA GLN A 88 6.66 3.48 13.96
C GLN A 88 7.18 2.36 13.05
N SER A 89 7.97 1.44 13.64
CA SER A 89 8.47 0.28 12.92
C SER A 89 7.49 -0.87 13.06
N LEU A 90 7.12 -1.47 11.93
CA LEU A 90 6.45 -2.76 11.87
C LEU A 90 7.47 -3.90 11.81
N GLY A 91 8.78 -3.61 11.86
CA GLY A 91 9.84 -4.61 11.73
C GLY A 91 9.91 -5.20 10.33
N GLY A 92 10.32 -6.47 10.25
CA GLY A 92 10.50 -7.18 8.98
C GLY A 92 11.87 -6.94 8.33
N GLU A 93 12.15 -7.73 7.30
CA GLU A 93 13.38 -7.66 6.49
C GLU A 93 12.99 -7.68 5.01
N ILE A 94 12.58 -6.52 4.50
CA ILE A 94 12.14 -6.31 3.13
C ILE A 94 13.37 -6.10 2.26
N HIS A 95 13.53 -6.97 1.26
CA HIS A 95 14.66 -6.91 0.35
C HIS A 95 14.33 -6.17 -0.94
N ASP A 96 13.31 -6.63 -1.68
CA ASP A 96 12.88 -6.03 -2.94
C ASP A 96 11.37 -6.09 -3.13
N GLY A 97 10.73 -4.96 -3.41
CA GLY A 97 9.34 -4.93 -3.82
C GLY A 97 8.35 -5.31 -2.69
N TRP A 98 7.31 -4.52 -2.60
CA TRP A 98 6.20 -4.78 -1.69
C TRP A 98 4.93 -4.19 -2.29
N CYS A 99 3.80 -4.69 -1.83
CA CYS A 99 2.50 -4.14 -2.17
C CYS A 99 1.60 -4.15 -0.94
N GLY A 100 0.70 -3.17 -0.84
CA GLY A 100 -0.30 -3.11 0.21
C GLY A 100 -1.69 -3.09 -0.38
N ASN A 101 -2.68 -3.63 0.32
CA ASN A 101 -4.06 -3.52 -0.10
C ASN A 101 -5.00 -3.47 1.11
N ARG A 102 -6.26 -3.07 0.87
CA ARG A 102 -7.30 -3.02 1.89
C ARG A 102 -8.20 -4.25 1.77
N ASN A 103 -8.29 -5.01 2.85
CA ASN A 103 -9.30 -6.06 2.98
C ASN A 103 -10.71 -5.47 2.92
N LYS A 104 -11.69 -6.31 2.58
CA LYS A 104 -13.10 -5.90 2.49
C LYS A 104 -13.65 -5.29 3.78
N ASP A 105 -13.15 -5.74 4.93
CA ASP A 105 -13.50 -5.24 6.26
C ASP A 105 -12.82 -3.91 6.63
N GLY A 106 -11.99 -3.36 5.76
CA GLY A 106 -11.29 -2.09 5.95
C GLY A 106 -9.89 -2.21 6.56
N ARG A 107 -9.43 -3.41 6.92
CA ARG A 107 -8.06 -3.63 7.44
C ARG A 107 -7.03 -3.51 6.32
N LEU A 108 -5.93 -2.83 6.58
CA LEU A 108 -4.78 -2.87 5.68
C LEU A 108 -3.99 -4.18 5.83
N GLU A 109 -3.43 -4.65 4.73
CA GLU A 109 -2.54 -5.81 4.68
C GLU A 109 -1.42 -5.54 3.68
N ILE A 110 -0.18 -5.75 4.13
CA ILE A 110 1.04 -5.47 3.38
C ILE A 110 1.75 -6.79 3.10
N PHE A 111 2.22 -6.95 1.86
CA PHE A 111 2.90 -8.11 1.34
C PHE A 111 4.27 -7.71 0.83
N VAL A 112 5.28 -8.50 1.19
CA VAL A 112 6.68 -8.16 0.94
C VAL A 112 7.44 -9.40 0.47
N LYS A 113 8.50 -9.19 -0.30
CA LYS A 113 9.56 -10.17 -0.44
C LYS A 113 10.46 -10.10 0.78
N ALA A 114 10.50 -11.18 1.55
CA ALA A 114 11.43 -11.29 2.67
C ALA A 114 12.87 -11.57 2.18
N ARG A 115 13.85 -11.45 3.09
CA ARG A 115 15.26 -11.77 2.80
C ARG A 115 15.48 -13.17 2.22
N GLY A 116 14.66 -14.15 2.62
CA GLY A 116 14.70 -15.52 2.10
C GLY A 116 14.16 -15.68 0.68
N GLY A 117 13.54 -14.64 0.11
CA GLY A 117 12.88 -14.66 -1.19
C GLY A 117 11.44 -15.15 -1.13
N ASP A 118 10.93 -15.59 0.02
CA ASP A 118 9.53 -15.95 0.22
C ASP A 118 8.63 -14.71 0.43
N VAL A 119 7.32 -14.91 0.26
CA VAL A 119 6.34 -13.86 0.53
C VAL A 119 6.01 -13.86 2.01
N ASN A 120 6.23 -12.71 2.65
CA ASN A 120 5.72 -12.44 3.99
C ASN A 120 4.61 -11.38 3.96
N HIS A 121 3.73 -11.42 4.94
CA HIS A 121 2.69 -10.41 5.11
C HIS A 121 2.47 -10.02 6.57
N ILE A 122 1.90 -8.83 6.75
CA ILE A 122 1.46 -8.27 8.03
C ILE A 122 0.15 -7.52 7.80
N TRP A 123 -0.77 -7.59 8.76
CA TRP A 123 -2.11 -6.99 8.62
C TRP A 123 -2.55 -6.26 9.88
N GLN A 124 -3.40 -5.27 9.74
CA GLN A 124 -4.12 -4.69 10.87
C GLN A 124 -5.10 -5.72 11.45
N LEU A 125 -5.23 -5.78 12.77
CA LEU A 125 -6.18 -6.67 13.47
C LEU A 125 -7.63 -6.15 13.42
N LYS A 126 -7.79 -4.84 13.23
CA LYS A 126 -9.04 -4.12 12.97
C LYS A 126 -8.69 -2.86 12.18
N PRO A 127 -9.63 -2.22 11.45
CA PRO A 127 -9.33 -1.00 10.70
C PRO A 127 -8.71 0.07 11.60
N ALA A 128 -7.59 0.68 11.17
CA ALA A 128 -6.78 1.63 11.97
C ALA A 128 -6.40 1.10 13.37
N GLY A 129 -6.22 -0.22 13.50
CA GLY A 129 -5.85 -0.88 14.74
C GLY A 129 -4.37 -1.27 14.80
N SER A 130 -4.03 -2.01 15.86
CA SER A 130 -2.73 -2.67 15.98
C SER A 130 -2.49 -3.65 14.84
N TRP A 131 -1.22 -3.87 14.52
CA TRP A 131 -0.77 -4.82 13.51
C TRP A 131 -0.56 -6.21 14.10
N SER A 132 -0.67 -7.23 13.24
CA SER A 132 -0.28 -8.60 13.52
C SER A 132 1.24 -8.74 13.67
N GLY A 133 1.71 -9.95 14.00
CA GLY A 133 3.08 -10.34 13.67
C GLY A 133 3.23 -10.63 12.17
N TRP A 134 4.47 -10.64 11.67
CA TRP A 134 4.78 -11.13 10.32
C TRP A 134 4.49 -12.63 10.21
N ALA A 135 3.87 -13.03 9.10
CA ALA A 135 3.67 -14.43 8.76
C ALA A 135 4.15 -14.72 7.34
N SER A 136 4.60 -15.95 7.09
CA SER A 136 4.99 -16.39 5.76
C SER A 136 3.79 -16.97 5.01
N LEU A 137 3.64 -16.55 3.77
CA LEU A 137 2.74 -17.14 2.77
C LEU A 137 3.48 -18.16 1.90
N GLY A 138 4.76 -18.39 2.15
CA GLY A 138 5.65 -19.27 1.38
C GLY A 138 5.95 -18.72 -0.02
N GLY A 139 6.18 -19.64 -0.95
CA GLY A 139 6.55 -19.30 -2.32
C GLY A 139 8.01 -18.87 -2.42
N LEU A 140 8.44 -18.54 -3.64
CA LEU A 140 9.80 -18.07 -3.90
C LEU A 140 9.78 -17.08 -5.05
N ILE A 141 10.29 -15.89 -4.81
CA ILE A 141 10.33 -14.79 -5.77
C ILE A 141 11.72 -14.71 -6.37
N ALA A 142 11.78 -14.64 -7.70
CA ALA A 142 13.03 -14.44 -8.42
C ALA A 142 13.79 -13.20 -7.93
N SER A 143 15.12 -13.23 -8.07
CA SER A 143 15.96 -12.06 -7.81
C SER A 143 15.51 -10.87 -8.66
N GLY A 144 15.53 -9.66 -8.09
CA GLY A 144 15.08 -8.43 -8.76
C GLY A 144 13.56 -8.31 -9.00
N ASN A 145 12.74 -9.26 -8.53
CA ASN A 145 11.28 -9.22 -8.63
C ASN A 145 10.64 -9.01 -7.24
N GLY A 146 9.38 -8.57 -7.23
CA GLY A 146 8.62 -8.25 -6.02
C GLY A 146 7.26 -8.97 -5.94
N VAL A 147 6.37 -8.42 -5.12
CA VAL A 147 4.98 -8.91 -4.96
C VAL A 147 4.02 -7.94 -5.63
N TRP A 148 3.06 -8.46 -6.38
CA TRP A 148 1.96 -7.70 -6.96
C TRP A 148 0.66 -8.04 -6.26
N CYS A 149 -0.11 -7.02 -5.88
CA CYS A 149 -1.38 -7.17 -5.16
C CYS A 149 -2.56 -6.89 -6.09
N SER A 150 -3.65 -7.61 -5.88
CA SER A 150 -4.95 -7.37 -6.53
C SER A 150 -6.10 -7.53 -5.53
N THR A 151 -7.28 -7.07 -5.92
CA THR A 151 -8.53 -7.32 -5.20
C THR A 151 -9.50 -8.01 -6.14
N GLY A 152 -10.01 -9.17 -5.75
CA GLY A 152 -11.04 -9.90 -6.47
C GLY A 152 -12.40 -9.21 -6.39
N ALA A 153 -13.31 -9.60 -7.27
CA ALA A 153 -14.64 -8.98 -7.38
C ALA A 153 -15.48 -9.06 -6.08
N ASN A 154 -15.23 -10.07 -5.24
CA ASN A 154 -15.96 -10.25 -3.98
C ASN A 154 -15.20 -9.70 -2.75
N GLY A 155 -14.03 -9.06 -2.98
CA GLY A 155 -13.22 -8.39 -1.95
C GLY A 155 -12.09 -9.24 -1.37
N GLU A 156 -11.81 -10.41 -1.94
CA GLU A 156 -10.64 -11.23 -1.61
C GLU A 156 -9.37 -10.54 -2.09
N LEU A 157 -8.33 -10.53 -1.25
CA LEU A 157 -7.01 -10.13 -1.70
C LEU A 157 -6.35 -11.25 -2.51
N GLY A 158 -5.73 -10.87 -3.62
CA GLY A 158 -4.90 -11.74 -4.44
C GLY A 158 -3.47 -11.21 -4.48
N ILE A 159 -2.51 -12.12 -4.59
CA ILE A 159 -1.11 -11.78 -4.89
C ILE A 159 -0.59 -12.62 -6.04
N ALA A 160 0.32 -12.02 -6.80
CA ALA A 160 1.10 -12.69 -7.83
C ALA A 160 2.59 -12.38 -7.65
N VAL A 161 3.43 -13.35 -8.00
CA VAL A 161 4.89 -13.25 -7.95
C VAL A 161 5.49 -13.91 -9.19
N TYR A 162 6.68 -13.45 -9.57
CA TYR A 162 7.46 -14.12 -10.62
C TYR A 162 8.50 -15.03 -9.97
N GLY A 163 8.42 -16.33 -10.26
CA GLY A 163 9.25 -17.37 -9.67
C GLY A 163 10.62 -17.52 -10.34
N PRO A 164 11.60 -18.14 -9.66
CA PRO A 164 12.91 -18.43 -10.24
C PRO A 164 12.87 -19.47 -11.38
N ASP A 165 11.73 -20.14 -11.53
CA ASP A 165 11.40 -21.04 -12.64
C ASP A 165 10.92 -20.31 -13.91
N ASN A 166 10.97 -18.97 -13.91
CA ASN A 166 10.50 -18.11 -15.00
C ASN A 166 8.99 -18.19 -15.25
N MET A 167 8.19 -18.52 -14.23
CA MET A 167 6.74 -18.56 -14.32
C MET A 167 6.08 -17.60 -13.33
N TRP A 168 4.86 -17.17 -13.66
CA TRP A 168 4.01 -16.44 -12.74
C TRP A 168 3.30 -17.41 -11.80
N HIS A 169 3.39 -17.14 -10.51
CA HIS A 169 2.69 -17.87 -9.47
C HIS A 169 1.73 -16.94 -8.76
N TYR A 170 0.58 -17.44 -8.34
CA TYR A 170 -0.42 -16.62 -7.66
C TYR A 170 -1.13 -17.40 -6.56
N LYS A 171 -1.70 -16.64 -5.62
CA LYS A 171 -2.58 -17.14 -4.57
C LYS A 171 -3.53 -16.05 -4.13
N TRP A 172 -4.64 -16.44 -3.53
CA TRP A 172 -5.66 -15.50 -3.08
C TRP A 172 -6.31 -15.96 -1.78
N GLN A 173 -7.00 -15.05 -1.12
CA GLN A 173 -7.81 -15.38 0.04
C GLN A 173 -9.03 -16.22 -0.38
N THR A 174 -9.28 -17.32 0.32
CA THR A 174 -10.42 -18.22 0.10
C THR A 174 -11.78 -17.55 0.38
N THR A 175 -11.77 -16.57 1.28
CA THR A 175 -12.86 -15.64 1.56
C THR A 175 -12.24 -14.29 1.91
N ALA A 176 -12.92 -13.17 1.63
CA ALA A 176 -12.39 -11.84 1.96
C ALA A 176 -11.97 -11.72 3.44
N GLY A 177 -10.70 -11.40 3.69
CA GLY A 177 -10.10 -11.33 5.03
C GLY A 177 -9.82 -12.67 5.71
N GLY A 178 -9.98 -13.79 5.00
CA GLY A 178 -9.80 -15.15 5.52
C GLY A 178 -8.44 -15.78 5.18
N GLY A 179 -8.40 -17.12 5.23
CA GLY A 179 -7.20 -17.89 4.91
C GLY A 179 -6.85 -17.87 3.42
N TRP A 180 -5.64 -18.30 3.08
CA TRP A 180 -5.10 -18.28 1.73
C TRP A 180 -5.16 -19.65 1.04
N THR A 181 -5.28 -19.66 -0.28
CA THR A 181 -5.05 -20.85 -1.09
C THR A 181 -3.57 -21.30 -1.05
N GLY A 182 -3.29 -22.49 -1.57
CA GLY A 182 -1.93 -22.87 -1.99
C GLY A 182 -1.48 -22.03 -3.19
N TRP A 183 -0.16 -22.05 -3.46
CA TRP A 183 0.43 -21.47 -4.67
C TRP A 183 0.04 -22.28 -5.90
N GLN A 184 -0.24 -21.57 -6.99
CA GLN A 184 -0.60 -22.09 -8.31
C GLN A 184 0.21 -21.40 -9.40
#